data_AF-A0A8H6ZRP6-F1
#
_entry.id   AF-A0A8H6ZRP6-F1
#
_cell.length_a   1.000
_cell.length_b   1.000
_cell.length_c   1.000
_cell.angle_alpha   90.00
_cell.angle_beta   90.00
_cell.angle_gamma   90.00
#
_symmetry.space_group_name_H-M   'P 1'
#
loop_
_entity.id
_entity.type
_entity.pdbx_description
1 polymer ?
#
loop_
_entity_poly.entity_id
_entity_poly.type
_entity_poly.pdbx_seq_one_letter_code
_entity_poly.pdbx_strand_id
1 'polypeptide(L)'
;MIYQTSLYACSVSILGLTIDYGPYAFMDVFNPFHICNHTDESGRYAYMYQPNMIIYALRALLNALAPLIGAEMELGGKAVAAGWADGVSSDKINEWRENAVDAVKNEMERVMQETTSQEYSQLMRKRLALRRGTPRDDSQLFKPLLKIMQDHRLDFHSTFRKLCFFRPSMLGLGSSDAANKAVDATNNQPPSSHTGLPPLQAFITDLLALTPEAQIMDHGQATSDWLKWLEVYSTRIESEREEWVPHGEETEFDYDVSREKAAKATNPRFVLRQWVLEEVISKCEKDSTSGKRILAKVMHMASNPFESWGAEDDDRTEIDLDAEEREERRYCGMGERRYLGFQCSCSS
;
A
#
# COMPACT_ATOMS: atom_id res chain seq x y z
N MET A 1 3.50 -1.91 -0.18
CA MET A 1 3.41 -1.91 1.29
C MET A 1 3.81 -3.30 1.68
N ILE A 2 5.01 -3.47 2.25
CA ILE A 2 5.42 -4.74 2.82
C ILE A 2 4.61 -4.90 4.09
N TYR A 3 4.07 -6.08 4.31
CA TYR A 3 3.49 -6.42 5.61
C TYR A 3 4.13 -7.69 6.14
N GLN A 4 4.44 -7.65 7.44
CA GLN A 4 5.29 -8.63 8.09
C GLN A 4 4.47 -9.56 8.98
N THR A 5 4.87 -10.82 8.98
CA THR A 5 4.16 -11.99 9.51
C THR A 5 4.46 -12.36 10.94
N SER A 6 5.37 -11.64 11.57
CA SER A 6 5.80 -11.86 12.93
C SER A 6 6.12 -10.51 13.53
N LEU A 7 5.11 -9.86 14.10
CA LEU A 7 5.30 -8.74 15.02
C LEU A 7 5.37 -9.28 16.45
N TYR A 8 6.22 -10.29 16.66
CA TYR A 8 6.68 -10.60 18.02
C TYR A 8 7.54 -9.43 18.50
N ALA A 9 7.63 -9.23 19.82
CA ALA A 9 8.44 -8.15 20.39
C ALA A 9 9.92 -8.21 19.92
N CYS A 10 10.42 -9.41 19.56
CA CYS A 10 11.78 -9.60 19.03
C CYS A 10 11.98 -9.15 17.57
N SER A 11 10.91 -8.96 16.80
CA SER A 11 10.98 -8.57 15.38
C SER A 11 10.63 -7.09 15.18
N VAL A 12 10.53 -6.31 16.26
CA VAL A 12 10.39 -4.84 16.24
C VAL A 12 11.75 -4.22 16.55
N SER A 13 12.35 -3.56 15.55
CA SER A 13 13.59 -2.82 15.74
C SER A 13 13.37 -1.58 16.62
N ILE A 14 14.26 -1.34 17.59
CA ILE A 14 14.26 -0.10 18.39
C ILE A 14 14.45 1.15 17.53
N LEU A 15 15.04 1.00 16.33
CA LEU A 15 15.21 2.08 15.35
C LEU A 15 14.01 2.24 14.41
N GLY A 16 12.95 1.43 14.56
CA GLY A 16 11.77 1.47 13.68
C GLY A 16 12.00 0.89 12.27
N LEU A 17 13.08 0.13 12.07
CA LEU A 17 13.38 -0.54 10.80
C LEU A 17 12.61 -1.85 10.66
N THR A 18 12.15 -2.18 9.44
CA THR A 18 11.68 -3.53 9.11
C THR A 18 12.87 -4.49 9.15
N ILE A 19 12.74 -5.57 9.91
CA ILE A 19 13.78 -6.59 10.10
C ILE A 19 13.14 -7.98 9.95
N ASP A 20 13.92 -9.05 9.97
CA ASP A 20 13.39 -10.42 10.12
C ASP A 20 12.37 -10.83 9.03
N TYR A 21 12.84 -10.82 7.77
CA TYR A 21 12.08 -11.18 6.59
C TYR A 21 11.87 -12.71 6.50
N GLY A 22 10.86 -13.21 7.21
CA GLY A 22 10.37 -14.59 7.13
C GLY A 22 9.25 -14.75 6.09
N PRO A 23 8.03 -15.17 6.48
CA PRO A 23 6.92 -15.33 5.54
C PRO A 23 6.26 -13.99 5.13
N TYR A 24 7.02 -12.95 4.78
CA TYR A 24 6.42 -11.67 4.36
C TYR A 24 5.74 -11.79 3.00
N ALA A 25 4.83 -10.87 2.69
CA ALA A 25 4.31 -10.69 1.35
C ALA A 25 3.99 -9.22 1.06
N PHE A 26 3.85 -8.91 -0.22
CA PHE A 26 3.20 -7.69 -0.70
C PHE A 26 1.76 -7.98 -1.11
N MET A 27 0.88 -6.97 -1.05
CA MET A 27 -0.53 -7.13 -1.42
C MET A 27 -0.63 -7.32 -2.93
N ASP A 28 -1.16 -8.46 -3.35
CA ASP A 28 -1.67 -8.60 -4.71
C ASP A 28 -3.07 -7.97 -4.76
N VAL A 29 -4.11 -8.80 -4.73
CA VAL A 29 -5.50 -8.35 -4.59
C VAL A 29 -5.70 -7.73 -3.21
N PHE A 30 -6.29 -6.53 -3.16
CA PHE A 30 -6.53 -5.87 -1.88
C PHE A 30 -7.48 -6.68 -1.00
N ASN A 31 -6.96 -7.14 0.13
CA ASN A 31 -7.74 -7.78 1.17
C ASN A 31 -7.23 -7.30 2.55
N PRO A 32 -8.02 -6.50 3.30
CA PRO A 32 -7.58 -6.00 4.60
C PRO A 32 -7.32 -7.10 5.63
N PHE A 33 -7.93 -8.28 5.45
CA PHE A 33 -7.77 -9.44 6.33
C PHE A 33 -6.79 -10.47 5.76
N HIS A 34 -5.96 -10.10 4.77
CA HIS A 34 -4.97 -11.02 4.24
C HIS A 34 -3.96 -11.42 5.31
N ILE A 35 -3.79 -12.73 5.46
CA ILE A 35 -2.80 -13.38 6.32
C ILE A 35 -1.75 -13.97 5.39
N CYS A 36 -0.50 -13.55 5.53
CA CYS A 36 0.62 -14.05 4.73
C CYS A 36 1.38 -15.19 5.42
N ASN A 37 1.17 -15.38 6.73
CA ASN A 37 1.77 -16.48 7.48
C ASN A 37 0.82 -17.68 7.53
N HIS A 38 1.24 -18.82 7.00
CA HIS A 38 0.45 -20.04 7.07
C HIS A 38 0.29 -20.57 8.51
N THR A 39 1.18 -20.19 9.44
CA THR A 39 1.09 -20.59 10.85
C THR A 39 0.22 -19.64 11.70
N ASP A 40 -0.26 -18.51 11.15
CA ASP A 40 -1.13 -17.57 11.86
C ASP A 40 -2.61 -17.91 11.63
N GLU A 41 -3.04 -19.05 12.16
CA GLU A 41 -4.43 -19.53 12.04
C GLU A 41 -5.46 -18.54 12.60
N SER A 42 -5.06 -17.74 13.59
CA SER A 42 -5.92 -16.74 14.25
C SER A 42 -6.01 -15.39 13.51
N GLY A 43 -5.17 -15.18 12.50
CA GLY A 43 -5.06 -13.89 11.79
C GLY A 43 -4.58 -12.74 12.66
N ARG A 44 -3.80 -13.03 13.71
CA ARG A 44 -3.27 -12.02 14.66
C ARG A 44 -2.45 -10.93 13.94
N TYR A 45 -1.76 -11.30 12.87
CA TYR A 45 -0.88 -10.42 12.09
C TYR A 45 -1.46 -10.07 10.72
N ALA A 46 -2.76 -10.28 10.51
CA ALA A 46 -3.44 -9.84 9.29
C ALA A 46 -3.19 -8.34 9.04
N TYR A 47 -3.16 -7.95 7.77
CA TYR A 47 -2.79 -6.61 7.33
C TYR A 47 -3.44 -5.47 8.16
N MET A 48 -4.77 -5.52 8.34
CA MET A 48 -5.52 -4.51 9.09
C MET A 48 -5.17 -4.43 10.59
N TYR A 49 -4.64 -5.51 11.19
CA TYR A 49 -4.34 -5.57 12.63
C TYR A 49 -2.90 -5.17 13.00
N GLN A 50 -2.03 -4.95 12.02
CA GLN A 50 -0.62 -4.62 12.29
C GLN A 50 -0.41 -3.36 13.14
N PRO A 51 -1.16 -2.25 12.97
CA PRO A 51 -1.05 -1.11 13.87
C PRO A 51 -1.31 -1.47 15.34
N ASN A 52 -2.29 -2.34 15.60
CA ASN A 52 -2.61 -2.82 16.95
C ASN A 52 -1.51 -3.71 17.51
N MET A 53 -0.87 -4.52 16.66
CA MET A 53 0.25 -5.37 17.07
C MET A 53 1.49 -4.56 17.45
N ILE A 54 1.73 -3.41 16.83
CA ILE A 54 2.79 -2.48 17.26
C ILE A 54 2.48 -1.90 18.65
N ILE A 55 1.22 -1.53 18.94
CA ILE A 55 0.82 -1.09 20.29
C ILE A 55 1.10 -2.19 21.33
N TYR A 56 0.81 -3.45 21.00
CA TYR A 56 1.12 -4.57 21.88
C TYR A 56 2.63 -4.70 22.14
N ALA A 57 3.47 -4.54 21.12
CA ALA A 57 4.93 -4.56 21.27
C ALA A 57 5.44 -3.38 22.12
N LEU A 58 4.90 -2.18 21.92
CA LEU A 58 5.24 -0.99 22.71
C LEU A 58 4.84 -1.15 24.18
N ARG A 59 3.69 -1.75 24.48
CA ARG A 59 3.30 -2.11 25.85
C ARG A 59 4.26 -3.10 26.49
N ALA A 60 4.76 -4.09 25.73
CA ALA A 60 5.76 -5.02 26.22
C ALA A 60 7.09 -4.33 26.53
N LEU A 61 7.53 -3.40 25.67
CA LEU A 61 8.71 -2.56 25.90
C LEU A 61 8.53 -1.66 27.14
N LEU A 62 7.38 -1.01 27.27
CA LEU A 62 7.04 -0.22 28.45
C LEU A 62 7.11 -1.07 29.71
N ASN A 63 6.51 -2.26 29.72
CA ASN A 63 6.56 -3.17 30.87
C ASN A 63 8.00 -3.59 31.24
N ALA A 64 8.90 -3.72 30.27
CA ALA A 64 10.31 -4.02 30.53
C ALA A 64 11.04 -2.82 31.18
N LEU A 65 10.72 -1.60 30.75
CA LEU A 65 11.35 -0.36 31.23
C LEU A 65 10.65 0.24 32.46
N ALA A 66 9.43 -0.18 32.79
CA ALA A 66 8.59 0.42 33.82
C ALA A 66 9.24 0.48 35.21
N PRO A 67 9.94 -0.56 35.71
CA PRO A 67 10.66 -0.44 36.99
C PRO A 67 11.70 0.68 37.02
N LEU A 68 12.43 0.88 35.92
CA LEU A 68 13.43 1.93 35.78
C LEU A 68 12.77 3.31 35.76
N ILE A 69 11.72 3.48 34.94
CA ILE A 69 10.95 4.73 34.84
C ILE A 69 10.36 5.10 36.21
N GLY A 70 9.76 4.15 36.92
CA GLY A 70 9.15 4.38 38.23
C GLY A 70 10.18 4.78 39.28
N ALA A 71 11.37 4.17 39.27
CA ALA A 71 12.47 4.56 40.14
C ALA A 71 12.96 5.99 39.85
N GLU A 72 13.11 6.37 38.57
CA GLU A 72 13.49 7.75 38.20
C GLU A 72 12.41 8.77 38.59
N MET A 73 11.13 8.42 38.45
CA MET A 73 10.01 9.27 38.88
C MET A 73 10.05 9.56 40.39
N GLU A 74 10.33 8.55 41.22
CA GLU A 74 10.48 8.72 42.66
C GLU A 74 11.67 9.63 43.01
N LEU A 75 12.73 9.62 42.20
CA LEU A 75 13.87 10.53 42.32
C LEU A 75 13.62 11.93 41.73
N GLY A 76 12.39 12.26 41.37
CA GLY A 76 12.02 13.55 40.79
C GLY A 76 12.49 13.70 39.33
N GLY A 77 12.47 12.61 38.56
CA GLY A 77 12.88 12.57 37.15
C GLY A 77 14.39 12.53 36.94
N LYS A 78 15.16 12.10 37.94
CA LYS A 78 16.61 11.98 37.85
C LYS A 78 17.01 10.56 37.52
N ALA A 79 18.07 10.43 36.73
CA ALA A 79 18.64 9.13 36.38
C ALA A 79 19.04 8.34 37.63
N VAL A 80 18.71 7.06 37.65
CA VAL A 80 19.14 6.13 38.69
C VAL A 80 20.64 5.80 38.54
N ALA A 81 21.30 5.46 39.65
CA ALA A 81 22.70 5.05 39.65
C ALA A 81 22.88 3.58 39.21
N ALA A 82 24.12 3.16 38.92
CA ALA A 82 24.42 1.74 38.75
C ALA A 82 24.08 0.97 40.03
N GLY A 83 23.47 -0.22 39.90
CA GLY A 83 23.00 -1.01 41.06
C GLY A 83 21.74 -0.46 41.74
N TRP A 84 20.97 0.41 41.08
CA TRP A 84 19.77 1.04 41.66
C TRP A 84 18.69 0.07 42.17
N ALA A 85 18.67 -1.15 41.65
CA ALA A 85 17.74 -2.20 42.07
C ALA A 85 18.36 -3.16 43.10
N ASP A 86 19.63 -2.99 43.46
CA ASP A 86 20.34 -3.90 44.37
C ASP A 86 19.74 -3.82 45.77
N GLY A 87 19.26 -4.95 46.28
CA GLY A 87 18.62 -5.02 47.59
C GLY A 87 17.22 -4.42 47.67
N VAL A 88 16.65 -3.96 46.55
CA VAL A 88 15.26 -3.49 46.48
C VAL A 88 14.30 -4.68 46.51
N SER A 89 13.22 -4.58 47.29
CA SER A 89 12.22 -5.64 47.37
C SER A 89 11.42 -5.78 46.07
N SER A 90 10.91 -6.98 45.81
CA SER A 90 9.99 -7.23 44.69
C SER A 90 8.75 -6.33 44.73
N ASP A 91 8.25 -6.06 45.94
CA ASP A 91 7.07 -5.22 46.13
C ASP A 91 7.32 -3.78 45.69
N LYS A 92 8.50 -3.24 45.99
CA LYS A 92 8.88 -1.89 45.55
C LYS A 92 9.13 -1.83 44.04
N ILE A 93 9.72 -2.87 43.45
CA ILE A 93 9.85 -3.00 41.99
C ILE A 93 8.48 -3.03 41.30
N ASN A 94 7.50 -3.73 41.89
CA ASN A 94 6.14 -3.78 41.38
C ASN A 94 5.42 -2.44 41.53
N GLU A 95 5.58 -1.76 42.67
CA GLU A 95 5.07 -0.40 42.88
C GLU A 95 5.61 0.57 41.81
N TRP A 96 6.92 0.56 41.55
CA TRP A 96 7.54 1.36 40.49
C TRP A 96 6.96 1.02 39.11
N ARG A 97 6.78 -0.27 38.82
CA ARG A 97 6.22 -0.74 37.56
C ARG A 97 4.80 -0.21 37.35
N GLU A 98 3.93 -0.34 38.36
CA GLU A 98 2.54 0.11 38.29
C GLU A 98 2.47 1.63 38.08
N ASN A 99 3.20 2.40 38.89
CA ASN A 99 3.26 3.86 38.79
C ASN A 99 3.73 4.33 37.40
N ALA A 100 4.77 3.68 36.85
CA ALA A 100 5.29 4.02 35.53
C ALA A 100 4.32 3.68 34.40
N VAL A 101 3.67 2.51 34.46
CA VAL A 101 2.67 2.09 33.47
C VAL A 101 1.49 3.06 33.47
N ASP A 102 0.97 3.41 34.65
CA ASP A 102 -0.15 4.35 34.78
C ASP A 102 0.19 5.75 34.26
N ALA A 103 1.44 6.19 34.47
CA ALA A 103 1.90 7.50 34.00
C ALA A 103 2.14 7.57 32.48
N VAL A 104 2.67 6.51 31.87
CA VAL A 104 3.21 6.57 30.48
C VAL A 104 2.28 5.93 29.45
N LYS A 105 1.53 4.88 29.81
CA LYS A 105 0.82 4.03 28.84
C LYS A 105 -0.14 4.80 27.94
N ASN A 106 -1.01 5.62 28.52
CA ASN A 106 -2.04 6.32 27.76
C ASN A 106 -1.43 7.32 26.77
N GLU A 107 -0.38 8.03 27.17
CA GLU A 107 0.31 8.99 26.31
C GLU A 107 1.07 8.27 25.19
N MET A 108 1.78 7.19 25.50
CA MET A 108 2.45 6.35 24.49
C MET A 108 1.47 5.84 23.43
N GLU A 109 0.31 5.32 23.85
CA GLU A 109 -0.72 4.83 22.93
C GLU A 109 -1.30 5.95 22.08
N ARG A 110 -1.58 7.11 22.68
CA ARG A 110 -2.08 8.30 21.99
C ARG A 110 -1.10 8.77 20.91
N VAL A 111 0.18 8.96 21.27
CA VAL A 111 1.23 9.39 20.35
C VAL A 111 1.36 8.40 19.18
N MET A 112 1.36 7.09 19.46
CA MET A 112 1.43 6.07 18.41
C MET A 112 0.23 6.15 17.45
N GLN A 113 -0.99 6.22 17.98
CA GLN A 113 -2.21 6.27 17.16
C GLN A 113 -2.29 7.54 16.31
N GLU A 114 -2.00 8.70 16.91
CA GLU A 114 -2.01 9.99 16.22
C GLU A 114 -0.94 10.02 15.12
N THR A 115 0.29 9.63 15.43
CA THR A 115 1.40 9.60 14.45
C THR A 115 1.08 8.65 13.30
N THR A 116 0.60 7.45 13.60
CA THR A 116 0.24 6.46 12.56
C THR A 116 -0.86 6.98 11.66
N SER A 117 -1.91 7.59 12.22
CA SER A 117 -3.02 8.14 11.45
C SER A 117 -2.58 9.30 10.55
N GLN A 118 -1.73 10.19 11.06
CA GLN A 118 -1.18 11.33 10.31
C GLN A 118 -0.29 10.86 9.15
N GLU A 119 0.65 9.97 9.43
CA GLU A 119 1.58 9.42 8.43
C GLU A 119 0.83 8.60 7.37
N TYR A 120 -0.11 7.74 7.78
CA TYR A 120 -0.96 7.00 6.86
C TYR A 120 -1.72 7.95 5.92
N SER A 121 -2.35 8.98 6.47
CA SER A 121 -3.09 9.97 5.68
C SER A 121 -2.17 10.73 4.73
N GLN A 122 -0.96 11.09 5.17
CA GLN A 122 0.03 11.76 4.32
C GLN A 122 0.48 10.88 3.16
N LEU A 123 0.77 9.60 3.42
CA LEU A 123 1.18 8.65 2.39
C LEU A 123 0.05 8.37 1.40
N MET A 124 -1.20 8.23 1.86
CA MET A 124 -2.36 8.06 0.99
C MET A 124 -2.60 9.28 0.08
N ARG A 125 -2.43 10.50 0.61
CA ARG A 125 -2.47 11.72 -0.21
C ARG A 125 -1.37 11.72 -1.28
N LYS A 126 -0.14 11.36 -0.92
CA LYS A 126 0.95 11.25 -1.91
C LYS A 126 0.63 10.23 -3.01
N ARG A 127 0.04 9.08 -2.66
CA ARG A 127 -0.42 8.07 -3.64
C ARG A 127 -1.48 8.61 -4.59
N LEU A 128 -2.37 9.47 -4.11
CA LEU A 128 -3.40 10.11 -4.92
C LEU A 128 -2.95 11.47 -5.48
N ALA A 129 -1.66 11.80 -5.36
CA ALA A 129 -1.07 13.08 -5.72
C ALA A 129 -1.95 14.27 -5.29
N LEU A 130 -2.21 14.32 -3.99
CA LEU A 130 -2.86 15.43 -3.29
C LEU A 130 -1.84 16.15 -2.41
N ARG A 131 -1.75 17.47 -2.50
CA ARG A 131 -0.79 18.31 -1.75
C ARG A 131 -1.33 18.71 -0.38
N ARG A 132 -2.59 19.15 -0.32
CA ARG A 132 -3.19 19.66 0.91
C ARG A 132 -3.82 18.54 1.75
N GLY A 133 -3.62 18.56 3.06
CA GLY A 133 -4.33 17.67 3.97
C GLY A 133 -5.75 18.15 4.25
N THR A 134 -6.75 17.27 4.11
CA THR A 134 -8.11 17.54 4.61
C THR A 134 -8.56 16.42 5.55
N PRO A 135 -9.26 16.73 6.67
CA PRO A 135 -9.81 15.70 7.56
C PRO A 135 -10.85 14.79 6.89
N ARG A 136 -11.43 15.22 5.76
CA ARG A 136 -12.45 14.45 5.03
C ARG A 136 -11.85 13.49 4.01
N ASP A 137 -10.56 13.59 3.69
CA ASP A 137 -9.91 12.73 2.69
C ASP A 137 -10.06 11.24 3.06
N ASP A 138 -9.98 10.91 4.35
CA ASP A 138 -10.13 9.52 4.81
C ASP A 138 -11.52 8.93 4.51
N SER A 139 -12.59 9.64 4.89
CA SER A 139 -13.96 9.16 4.73
C SER A 139 -14.52 9.31 3.32
N GLN A 140 -14.01 10.28 2.55
CA GLN A 140 -14.51 10.58 1.19
C GLN A 140 -13.67 9.94 0.09
N LEU A 141 -12.39 9.66 0.31
CA LEU A 141 -11.49 9.15 -0.73
C LEU A 141 -10.83 7.84 -0.34
N PHE A 142 -10.13 7.78 0.79
CA PHE A 142 -9.28 6.63 1.11
C PHE A 142 -10.09 5.37 1.41
N LYS A 143 -11.03 5.44 2.36
CA LYS A 143 -11.88 4.30 2.73
C LYS A 143 -12.77 3.86 1.56
N PRO A 144 -13.44 4.76 0.83
CA PRO A 144 -14.20 4.36 -0.36
C PRO A 144 -13.35 3.70 -1.45
N LEU A 145 -12.14 4.21 -1.74
CA LEU A 145 -11.25 3.60 -2.72
C LEU A 145 -10.87 2.17 -2.32
N LEU A 146 -10.41 1.99 -1.08
CA LEU A 146 -10.04 0.67 -0.56
C LEU A 146 -11.23 -0.28 -0.54
N LYS A 147 -12.44 0.23 -0.27
CA LYS A 147 -13.68 -0.55 -0.35
C LYS A 147 -13.96 -1.02 -1.79
N ILE A 148 -13.86 -0.15 -2.79
CA ILE A 148 -14.01 -0.51 -4.21
C ILE A 148 -13.00 -1.61 -4.58
N MET A 149 -11.74 -1.46 -4.16
CA MET A 149 -10.71 -2.46 -4.41
C MET A 149 -11.00 -3.80 -3.73
N GLN A 150 -11.54 -3.78 -2.52
CA GLN A 150 -11.92 -4.98 -1.78
C GLN A 150 -13.13 -5.67 -2.40
N ASP A 151 -14.20 -4.92 -2.69
CA ASP A 151 -15.46 -5.44 -3.22
C ASP A 151 -15.26 -6.06 -4.61
N HIS A 152 -14.43 -5.43 -5.45
CA HIS A 152 -14.17 -5.85 -6.83
C HIS A 152 -12.86 -6.61 -7.01
N ARG A 153 -12.18 -6.96 -5.90
CA ARG A 153 -10.97 -7.82 -5.88
C ARG A 153 -9.85 -7.29 -6.76
N LEU A 154 -9.61 -5.98 -6.72
CA LEU A 154 -8.63 -5.30 -7.58
C LEU A 154 -7.21 -5.43 -7.03
N ASP A 155 -6.24 -5.52 -7.94
CA ASP A 155 -4.82 -5.47 -7.60
C ASP A 155 -4.46 -4.15 -6.92
N PHE A 156 -3.87 -4.24 -5.73
CA PHE A 156 -3.61 -3.08 -4.88
C PHE A 156 -2.65 -2.08 -5.54
N HIS A 157 -1.53 -2.58 -6.02
CA HIS A 157 -0.45 -1.75 -6.55
C HIS A 157 -0.77 -1.17 -7.92
N SER A 158 -1.29 -1.99 -8.82
CA SER A 158 -1.64 -1.60 -10.18
C SER A 158 -2.81 -0.62 -10.19
N THR A 159 -3.76 -0.73 -9.24
CA THR A 159 -4.85 0.26 -9.12
C THR A 159 -4.30 1.65 -8.84
N PHE A 160 -3.44 1.79 -7.82
CA PHE A 160 -2.79 3.07 -7.53
C PHE A 160 -1.89 3.57 -8.68
N ARG A 161 -1.16 2.66 -9.34
CA ARG A 161 -0.34 3.04 -10.51
C ARG A 161 -1.22 3.52 -11.66
N LYS A 162 -2.34 2.85 -11.94
CA LYS A 162 -3.28 3.26 -13.01
C LYS A 162 -3.95 4.60 -12.71
N LEU A 163 -4.28 4.87 -11.45
CA LEU A 163 -4.81 6.17 -11.02
C LEU A 163 -3.87 7.34 -11.28
N CYS A 164 -2.56 7.11 -11.46
CA CYS A 164 -1.61 8.17 -11.81
C CYS A 164 -1.98 8.84 -13.15
N PHE A 165 -2.62 8.12 -14.06
CA PHE A 165 -3.00 8.59 -15.40
C PHE A 165 -4.40 9.19 -15.46
N PHE A 166 -5.17 9.15 -14.36
CA PHE A 166 -6.50 9.76 -14.33
C PHE A 166 -6.37 11.28 -14.46
N ARG A 167 -7.18 11.89 -15.34
CA ARG A 167 -7.29 13.35 -15.47
C ARG A 167 -8.74 13.79 -15.26
N PRO A 168 -9.01 14.86 -14.50
CA PRO A 168 -10.36 15.40 -14.33
C PRO A 168 -11.10 15.67 -15.65
N SER A 169 -10.36 16.07 -16.69
CA SER A 169 -10.90 16.31 -18.04
C SER A 169 -11.56 15.09 -18.68
N MET A 170 -11.24 13.87 -18.23
CA MET A 170 -11.88 12.63 -18.70
C MET A 170 -13.38 12.59 -18.39
N LEU A 171 -13.85 13.23 -17.31
CA LEU A 171 -15.26 13.24 -16.92
C LEU A 171 -16.16 14.11 -17.81
N GLY A 172 -15.57 15.02 -18.60
CA GLY A 172 -16.29 15.96 -19.46
C GLY A 172 -17.18 16.96 -18.69
N LEU A 173 -17.70 17.98 -19.39
CA LEU A 173 -18.61 19.01 -18.84
C LEU A 173 -20.08 18.54 -18.71
N GLY A 174 -20.37 17.24 -18.67
CA GLY A 174 -21.74 16.70 -18.73
C GLY A 174 -21.91 15.32 -18.11
N SER A 175 -21.45 15.14 -16.87
CA SER A 175 -21.29 13.82 -16.21
C SER A 175 -22.59 13.00 -16.10
N SER A 176 -23.78 13.59 -16.26
CA SER A 176 -25.05 12.86 -16.16
C SER A 176 -25.36 11.97 -17.38
N ASP A 177 -25.01 12.37 -18.61
CA ASP A 177 -25.38 11.60 -19.82
C ASP A 177 -24.32 10.56 -20.22
N ALA A 178 -23.04 10.81 -19.88
CA ALA A 178 -21.95 9.87 -20.13
C ALA A 178 -21.97 8.68 -19.16
N ALA A 179 -22.30 8.92 -17.89
CA ALA A 179 -22.46 7.87 -16.89
C ALA A 179 -23.62 6.92 -17.24
N ASN A 180 -24.75 7.46 -17.71
CA ASN A 180 -25.91 6.65 -18.13
C ASN A 180 -25.61 5.79 -19.37
N LYS A 181 -24.84 6.31 -20.35
CA LYS A 181 -24.43 5.52 -21.53
C LYS A 181 -23.36 4.48 -21.23
N ALA A 182 -22.48 4.72 -20.27
CA ALA A 182 -21.44 3.76 -19.86
C ALA A 182 -22.04 2.52 -19.18
N VAL A 183 -23.10 2.71 -18.39
CA VAL A 183 -23.84 1.61 -17.72
C VAL A 183 -24.62 0.75 -18.72
N ASP A 184 -25.24 1.36 -19.75
CA ASP A 184 -26.01 0.63 -20.76
C ASP A 184 -25.15 -0.20 -21.73
N ALA A 185 -23.88 0.17 -21.93
CA ALA A 185 -22.97 -0.52 -22.86
C ALA A 185 -22.29 -1.77 -22.27
N THR A 186 -22.31 -1.95 -20.94
CA THR A 186 -21.60 -3.05 -20.24
C THR A 186 -22.48 -4.26 -19.91
N ASN A 187 -23.55 -4.51 -20.68
CA ASN A 187 -24.40 -5.70 -20.51
C ASN A 187 -23.58 -7.01 -20.71
N ASN A 188 -22.99 -7.49 -19.61
CA ASN A 188 -22.44 -8.82 -19.36
C ASN A 188 -21.46 -9.43 -20.38
N GLN A 189 -20.74 -8.64 -21.17
CA GLN A 189 -19.58 -9.12 -21.92
C GLN A 189 -18.31 -8.32 -21.60
N PRO A 190 -17.15 -8.99 -21.41
CA PRO A 190 -15.88 -8.31 -21.31
C PRO A 190 -15.64 -7.52 -22.61
N PRO A 191 -15.25 -6.23 -22.54
CA PRO A 191 -15.01 -5.43 -23.74
C PRO A 191 -13.88 -6.06 -24.56
N SER A 192 -14.18 -6.38 -25.81
CA SER A 192 -13.30 -7.13 -26.72
C SER A 192 -12.28 -6.28 -27.47
N SER A 193 -12.21 -4.95 -27.23
CA SER A 193 -11.11 -4.08 -27.64
C SER A 193 -11.25 -2.67 -27.04
N HIS A 194 -10.14 -2.01 -26.69
CA HIS A 194 -10.11 -0.63 -26.19
C HIS A 194 -10.35 0.43 -27.29
N THR A 195 -10.32 0.03 -28.56
CA THR A 195 -10.33 0.94 -29.71
C THR A 195 -11.70 1.59 -29.91
N GLY A 196 -11.79 2.89 -29.65
CA GLY A 196 -12.98 3.72 -29.95
C GLY A 196 -13.88 4.06 -28.75
N LEU A 197 -13.52 3.68 -27.52
CA LEU A 197 -14.24 4.08 -26.32
C LEU A 197 -13.92 5.54 -25.92
N PRO A 198 -14.88 6.28 -25.32
CA PRO A 198 -14.59 7.55 -24.66
C PRO A 198 -13.47 7.40 -23.61
N PRO A 199 -12.60 8.41 -23.38
CA PRO A 199 -11.43 8.30 -22.51
C PRO A 199 -11.73 7.74 -21.11
N LEU A 200 -12.80 8.22 -20.47
CA LEU A 200 -13.23 7.74 -19.15
C LEU A 200 -13.64 6.27 -19.16
N GLN A 201 -14.36 5.83 -20.19
CA GLN A 201 -14.83 4.45 -20.29
C GLN A 201 -13.67 3.49 -20.54
N ALA A 202 -12.70 3.87 -21.38
CA ALA A 202 -11.46 3.12 -21.55
C ALA A 202 -10.69 3.05 -20.22
N PHE A 203 -10.57 4.16 -19.50
CA PHE A 203 -9.89 4.22 -18.21
C PHE A 203 -10.52 3.31 -17.15
N ILE A 204 -11.84 3.32 -17.02
CA ILE A 204 -12.57 2.43 -16.10
C ILE A 204 -12.43 0.97 -16.54
N THR A 205 -12.53 0.69 -17.84
CA THR A 205 -12.32 -0.66 -18.37
C THR A 205 -10.97 -1.21 -17.96
N ASP A 206 -9.92 -0.39 -18.08
CA ASP A 206 -8.56 -0.78 -17.68
C ASP A 206 -8.45 -1.01 -16.17
N LEU A 207 -9.14 -0.22 -15.33
CA LEU A 207 -9.20 -0.44 -13.89
C LEU A 207 -9.88 -1.78 -13.56
N LEU A 208 -11.00 -2.08 -14.24
CA LEU A 208 -11.72 -3.34 -14.06
C LEU A 208 -10.91 -4.55 -14.55
N ALA A 209 -9.99 -4.37 -15.51
CA ALA A 209 -9.09 -5.43 -15.94
C ALA A 209 -8.03 -5.81 -14.87
N LEU A 210 -7.87 -5.01 -13.80
CA LEU A 210 -6.91 -5.25 -12.72
C LEU A 210 -7.39 -6.28 -11.68
N THR A 211 -8.60 -6.83 -11.82
CA THR A 211 -9.01 -7.99 -11.01
C THR A 211 -8.61 -9.30 -11.68
N PRO A 212 -8.07 -10.28 -10.92
CA PRO A 212 -7.87 -11.62 -11.45
C PRO A 212 -9.20 -12.35 -11.68
N GLU A 213 -10.32 -11.82 -11.20
CA GLU A 213 -11.66 -12.42 -11.21
C GLU A 213 -12.61 -11.70 -12.21
N ALA A 214 -12.06 -11.06 -13.26
CA ALA A 214 -12.83 -10.23 -14.20
C ALA A 214 -14.05 -10.90 -14.85
N GLN A 215 -14.08 -12.23 -14.98
CA GLN A 215 -15.19 -12.94 -15.61
C GLN A 215 -16.43 -13.11 -14.72
N ILE A 216 -16.27 -13.01 -13.39
CA ILE A 216 -17.37 -13.19 -12.42
C ILE A 216 -17.76 -11.89 -11.71
N MET A 217 -17.08 -10.79 -12.03
CA MET A 217 -17.36 -9.46 -11.50
C MET A 217 -18.65 -8.90 -12.10
N ASP A 218 -19.44 -8.20 -11.27
CA ASP A 218 -20.53 -7.35 -11.74
C ASP A 218 -19.96 -6.05 -12.33
N HIS A 219 -19.74 -6.05 -13.65
CA HIS A 219 -19.15 -4.91 -14.37
C HIS A 219 -20.01 -3.65 -14.29
N GLY A 220 -21.34 -3.79 -14.21
CA GLY A 220 -22.26 -2.65 -14.11
C GLY A 220 -22.12 -1.96 -12.75
N GLN A 221 -22.16 -2.74 -11.67
CA GLN A 221 -21.95 -2.22 -10.31
C GLN A 221 -20.54 -1.64 -10.14
N ALA A 222 -19.51 -2.35 -10.61
CA ALA A 222 -18.12 -1.89 -10.51
C ALA A 222 -17.88 -0.58 -11.27
N THR A 223 -18.45 -0.44 -12.47
CA THR A 223 -18.42 0.81 -13.24
C THR A 223 -19.11 1.94 -12.49
N SER A 224 -20.29 1.67 -11.90
CA SER A 224 -21.04 2.67 -11.12
C SER A 224 -20.25 3.15 -9.89
N ASP A 225 -19.60 2.24 -9.17
CA ASP A 225 -18.80 2.58 -8.00
C ASP A 225 -17.58 3.43 -8.36
N TRP A 226 -16.88 3.06 -9.44
CA TRP A 226 -15.74 3.83 -9.95
C TRP A 226 -16.15 5.22 -10.42
N LEU A 227 -17.25 5.35 -11.17
CA LEU A 227 -17.74 6.66 -11.63
C LEU A 227 -17.99 7.60 -10.44
N LYS A 228 -18.76 7.14 -9.43
CA LYS A 228 -19.05 7.92 -8.23
C LYS A 228 -17.78 8.35 -7.50
N TRP A 229 -16.82 7.44 -7.36
CA TRP A 229 -15.57 7.76 -6.68
C TRP A 229 -14.69 8.73 -7.49
N LEU A 230 -14.58 8.55 -8.80
CA LEU A 230 -13.80 9.41 -9.69
C LEU A 230 -14.37 10.83 -9.76
N GLU A 231 -15.69 11.03 -9.64
CA GLU A 231 -16.30 12.36 -9.52
C GLU A 231 -15.85 13.10 -8.25
N VAL A 232 -15.84 12.40 -7.10
CA VAL A 232 -15.36 12.94 -5.83
C VAL A 232 -13.86 13.23 -5.89
N TYR A 233 -13.08 12.30 -6.45
CA TYR A 233 -11.64 12.45 -6.60
C TYR A 233 -11.27 13.59 -7.55
N SER A 234 -11.98 13.73 -8.67
CA SER A 234 -11.84 14.85 -9.61
C SER A 234 -12.09 16.19 -8.92
N THR A 235 -13.21 16.32 -8.21
CA THR A 235 -13.52 17.53 -7.43
C THR A 235 -12.41 17.84 -6.41
N ARG A 236 -11.85 16.82 -5.77
CA ARG A 236 -10.74 16.99 -4.83
C ARG A 236 -9.47 17.47 -5.53
N ILE A 237 -9.11 16.92 -6.69
CA ILE A 237 -7.95 17.35 -7.49
C ILE A 237 -8.13 18.82 -7.89
N GLU A 238 -9.30 19.18 -8.42
CA GLU A 238 -9.59 20.55 -8.87
C GLU A 238 -9.50 21.57 -7.73
N SER A 239 -9.92 21.20 -6.51
CA SER A 239 -9.88 22.08 -5.34
C SER A 239 -8.47 22.52 -4.89
N GLU A 240 -7.41 21.94 -5.47
CA GLU A 240 -6.02 22.29 -5.24
C GLU A 240 -5.21 22.46 -6.53
N ARG A 241 -5.88 22.70 -7.67
CA ARG A 241 -5.24 22.94 -8.96
C ARG A 241 -4.12 23.98 -8.87
N GLU A 242 -4.36 25.10 -8.18
CA GLU A 242 -3.40 26.19 -7.99
C GLU A 242 -2.13 25.74 -7.25
N GLU A 243 -2.20 24.76 -6.35
CA GLU A 243 -1.05 24.24 -5.60
C GLU A 243 -0.05 23.49 -6.50
N TRP A 244 -0.49 23.09 -7.70
CA TRP A 244 0.33 22.39 -8.68
C TRP A 244 1.01 23.32 -9.68
N VAL A 245 0.56 24.57 -9.80
CA VAL A 245 1.10 25.56 -10.73
C VAL A 245 2.32 26.25 -10.09
N PRO A 246 3.50 26.24 -10.74
CA PRO A 246 4.66 26.99 -10.27
C PRO A 246 4.38 28.49 -10.18
N HIS A 247 4.98 29.15 -9.19
CA HIS A 247 4.81 30.59 -9.02
C HIS A 247 5.37 31.33 -10.25
N GLY A 248 4.52 32.11 -10.94
CA GLY A 248 4.91 32.90 -12.12
C GLY A 248 4.65 32.25 -13.49
N GLU A 249 4.04 31.06 -13.53
CA GLU A 249 3.67 30.35 -14.78
C GLU A 249 2.14 30.16 -14.87
N GLU A 250 1.38 31.25 -14.98
CA GLU A 250 -0.10 31.20 -14.90
C GLU A 250 -0.80 30.90 -16.23
N THR A 251 -0.15 31.14 -17.37
CA THR A 251 -0.75 30.90 -18.69
C THR A 251 -0.08 29.71 -19.34
N GLU A 252 -0.79 28.56 -19.38
CA GLU A 252 -0.47 27.35 -20.15
C GLU A 252 0.29 26.20 -19.42
N PHE A 253 0.31 26.20 -18.08
CA PHE A 253 0.89 25.08 -17.32
C PHE A 253 -0.07 23.87 -17.24
N ASP A 254 0.34 22.73 -17.81
CA ASP A 254 -0.38 21.47 -17.64
C ASP A 254 -0.06 20.84 -16.28
N TYR A 255 -0.88 21.18 -15.28
CA TYR A 255 -0.76 20.64 -13.93
C TYR A 255 -1.00 19.12 -13.86
N ASP A 256 -1.69 18.50 -14.84
CA ASP A 256 -1.91 17.05 -14.87
C ASP A 256 -0.57 16.32 -15.04
N VAL A 257 0.33 16.84 -15.88
CA VAL A 257 1.68 16.25 -16.09
C VAL A 257 2.48 16.25 -14.78
N SER A 258 2.41 17.36 -14.03
CA SER A 258 3.11 17.46 -12.74
C SER A 258 2.51 16.55 -11.67
N ARG A 259 1.17 16.43 -11.65
CA ARG A 259 0.47 15.50 -10.75
C ARG A 259 0.81 14.06 -11.08
N GLU A 260 0.75 13.68 -12.35
CA GLU A 260 1.09 12.33 -12.83
C GLU A 260 2.52 11.94 -12.43
N LYS A 261 3.49 12.84 -12.66
CA LYS A 261 4.89 12.62 -12.25
C LYS A 261 5.02 12.41 -10.73
N ALA A 262 4.35 13.20 -9.92
CA ALA A 262 4.36 13.06 -8.46
C ALA A 262 3.69 11.75 -7.99
N ALA A 263 2.59 11.35 -8.64
CA ALA A 263 1.90 10.09 -8.38
C ALA A 263 2.79 8.90 -8.72
N LYS A 264 3.43 8.91 -9.90
CA LYS A 264 4.37 7.86 -10.35
C LYS A 264 5.57 7.70 -9.42
N ALA A 265 6.07 8.80 -8.85
CA ALA A 265 7.16 8.76 -7.86
C ALA A 265 6.76 8.15 -6.51
N THR A 266 5.46 7.98 -6.24
CA THR A 266 4.95 7.38 -4.98
C THR A 266 4.36 5.98 -5.19
N ASN A 267 3.83 5.71 -6.38
CA ASN A 267 3.17 4.44 -6.71
C ASN A 267 4.10 3.58 -7.56
N PRO A 268 4.64 2.48 -7.01
CA PRO A 268 5.58 1.66 -7.75
C PRO A 268 4.91 0.97 -8.95
N ARG A 269 5.64 0.89 -10.06
CA ARG A 269 5.30 0.07 -11.21
C ARG A 269 5.67 -1.39 -10.98
N PHE A 270 6.79 -1.64 -10.30
CA PHE A 270 7.25 -2.97 -9.94
C PHE A 270 7.14 -3.21 -8.43
N VAL A 271 6.60 -4.37 -8.06
CA VAL A 271 6.56 -4.85 -6.68
C VAL A 271 7.08 -6.28 -6.67
N LEU A 272 7.91 -6.60 -5.68
CA LEU A 272 8.51 -7.92 -5.52
C LEU A 272 7.46 -8.91 -4.99
N ARG A 273 6.53 -9.32 -5.86
CA ARG A 273 5.44 -10.26 -5.55
C ARG A 273 5.98 -11.67 -5.33
N GLN A 274 5.20 -12.48 -4.60
CA GLN A 274 5.60 -13.84 -4.24
C GLN A 274 5.87 -14.72 -5.46
N TRP A 275 5.06 -14.61 -6.51
CA TRP A 275 5.26 -15.40 -7.72
C TRP A 275 6.58 -15.07 -8.43
N VAL A 276 7.03 -13.80 -8.37
CA VAL A 276 8.31 -13.37 -8.94
C VAL A 276 9.45 -13.98 -8.14
N LEU A 277 9.36 -13.95 -6.81
CA LEU A 277 10.34 -14.57 -5.92
C LEU A 277 10.45 -16.08 -6.17
N GLU A 278 9.33 -16.78 -6.22
CA GLU A 278 9.27 -18.22 -6.48
C GLU A 278 9.90 -18.58 -7.83
N GLU A 279 9.61 -17.80 -8.88
CA GLU A 279 10.23 -18.01 -10.18
C GLU A 279 11.75 -17.80 -10.15
N VAL A 280 12.21 -16.74 -9.48
CA VAL A 280 13.65 -16.44 -9.34
C VAL A 280 14.36 -17.54 -8.57
N ILE A 281 13.79 -17.99 -7.44
CA ILE A 281 14.32 -19.09 -6.62
C ILE A 281 14.42 -20.36 -7.46
N SER A 282 13.31 -20.76 -8.09
CA SER A 282 13.25 -21.99 -8.90
C SER A 282 14.28 -21.97 -10.03
N LYS A 283 14.49 -20.82 -10.68
CA LYS A 283 15.50 -20.69 -11.75
C LYS A 283 16.93 -20.72 -11.19
N CYS A 284 17.20 -20.07 -10.07
CA CYS A 284 18.50 -20.13 -9.39
C CYS A 284 18.88 -21.55 -8.96
N GLU A 285 17.92 -22.35 -8.47
CA GLU A 285 18.14 -23.74 -8.06
C GLU A 285 18.39 -24.68 -9.25
N LYS A 286 17.69 -24.46 -10.37
CA LYS A 286 17.81 -25.28 -11.59
C LYS A 286 19.08 -24.97 -12.40
N ASP A 287 19.42 -23.70 -12.56
CA ASP A 287 20.62 -23.24 -13.25
C ASP A 287 21.17 -21.96 -12.62
N SER A 288 22.32 -22.10 -11.96
CA SER A 288 22.99 -20.98 -11.30
C SER A 288 23.36 -19.84 -12.24
N THR A 289 23.66 -20.13 -13.52
CA THR A 289 24.13 -19.10 -14.46
C THR A 289 22.99 -18.22 -14.93
N SER A 290 21.92 -18.81 -15.50
CA SER A 290 20.74 -18.03 -15.90
C SER A 290 19.98 -17.48 -14.70
N GLY A 291 19.96 -18.20 -13.57
CA GLY A 291 19.37 -17.74 -12.32
C GLY A 291 20.00 -16.45 -11.80
N LYS A 292 21.34 -16.34 -11.77
CA LYS A 292 22.04 -15.11 -11.37
C LYS A 292 21.67 -13.90 -12.24
N ARG A 293 21.49 -14.10 -13.55
CA ARG A 293 21.06 -13.03 -14.47
C ARG A 293 19.67 -12.52 -14.09
N ILE A 294 18.73 -13.43 -13.83
CA ILE A 294 17.34 -13.09 -13.50
C ILE A 294 17.25 -12.46 -12.11
N LEU A 295 17.99 -13.00 -11.14
CA LEU A 295 18.12 -12.39 -9.82
C LEU A 295 18.65 -10.95 -9.93
N ALA A 296 19.71 -10.71 -10.70
CA ALA A 296 20.25 -9.36 -10.91
C ALA A 296 19.21 -8.41 -11.53
N LYS A 297 18.44 -8.88 -12.52
CA LYS A 297 17.36 -8.08 -13.13
C LYS A 297 16.26 -7.74 -12.13
N VAL A 298 15.75 -8.74 -11.41
CA VAL A 298 14.70 -8.54 -10.40
C VAL A 298 15.18 -7.63 -9.26
N MET A 299 16.43 -7.77 -8.81
CA MET A 299 17.04 -6.86 -7.84
C MET A 299 17.13 -5.43 -8.38
N HIS A 300 17.47 -5.26 -9.65
CA HIS A 300 17.51 -3.94 -10.29
C HIS A 300 16.14 -3.29 -10.35
N MET A 301 15.10 -4.04 -10.74
CA MET A 301 13.72 -3.57 -10.73
C MET A 301 13.23 -3.25 -9.31
N ALA A 302 13.55 -4.09 -8.33
CA ALA A 302 13.21 -3.88 -6.92
C ALA A 302 13.88 -2.61 -6.33
N SER A 303 15.09 -2.28 -6.81
CA SER A 303 15.82 -1.09 -6.40
C SER A 303 15.36 0.18 -7.11
N ASN A 304 14.65 0.05 -8.24
CA ASN A 304 14.11 1.14 -9.03
C ASN A 304 12.61 0.93 -9.31
N PRO A 305 11.77 0.74 -8.29
CA PRO A 305 10.42 0.20 -8.47
C PRO A 305 9.43 1.19 -9.12
N PHE A 306 9.82 2.47 -9.28
CA PHE A 306 8.97 3.54 -9.80
C PHE A 306 9.17 3.82 -11.29
N GLU A 307 10.25 3.29 -11.89
CA GLU A 307 10.54 3.42 -13.31
C GLU A 307 9.43 2.82 -14.17
N SER A 308 9.31 3.31 -15.40
CA SER A 308 8.27 2.91 -16.37
C SER A 308 8.55 1.52 -16.99
N TRP A 309 8.82 0.53 -16.15
CA TRP A 309 9.16 -0.85 -16.52
C TRP A 309 8.17 -1.47 -17.50
N GLY A 310 8.72 -2.18 -18.50
CA GLY A 310 7.95 -2.80 -19.56
C GLY A 310 7.17 -1.78 -20.38
N ALA A 311 7.84 -0.69 -20.80
CA ALA A 311 7.32 0.35 -21.68
C ALA A 311 5.95 0.94 -21.23
N GLU A 312 5.77 1.22 -19.94
CA GLU A 312 4.47 1.66 -19.39
C GLU A 312 3.91 2.90 -20.09
N ASP A 313 4.77 3.82 -20.52
CA ASP A 313 4.40 5.09 -21.16
C ASP A 313 4.21 4.99 -22.69
N ASP A 314 4.17 3.76 -23.22
CA ASP A 314 4.14 3.47 -24.65
C ASP A 314 2.84 2.75 -25.04
N ASP A 315 2.19 3.23 -26.10
CA ASP A 315 0.94 2.69 -26.66
C ASP A 315 1.16 1.40 -27.49
N ARG A 316 2.41 0.95 -27.66
CA ARG A 316 2.74 -0.31 -28.34
C ARG A 316 2.02 -1.51 -27.72
N THR A 317 1.51 -2.38 -28.59
CA THR A 317 0.90 -3.64 -28.17
C THR A 317 1.97 -4.64 -27.73
N GLU A 318 1.60 -5.68 -26.98
CA GLU A 318 2.57 -6.71 -26.55
C GLU A 318 3.35 -7.37 -27.70
N ILE A 319 2.77 -7.39 -28.91
CA ILE A 319 3.41 -7.98 -30.09
C ILE A 319 4.60 -7.10 -30.55
N ASP A 320 4.50 -5.80 -30.35
CA ASP A 320 5.47 -4.78 -30.78
C ASP A 320 6.57 -4.52 -29.75
N LEU A 321 6.43 -5.08 -28.54
CA LEU A 321 7.44 -5.02 -27.50
C LEU A 321 8.57 -6.01 -27.75
N ASP A 322 9.79 -5.61 -27.42
CA ASP A 322 10.92 -6.52 -27.45
C ASP A 322 10.84 -7.58 -26.33
N ALA A 323 11.79 -8.53 -26.31
CA ALA A 323 11.79 -9.61 -25.34
C ALA A 323 12.03 -9.12 -23.90
N GLU A 324 12.80 -8.05 -23.72
CA GLU A 324 13.13 -7.49 -22.42
C GLU A 324 11.93 -6.72 -21.84
N GLU A 325 11.31 -5.86 -22.65
CA GLU A 325 10.12 -5.09 -22.30
C GLU A 325 8.93 -6.00 -21.93
N ARG A 326 8.71 -7.08 -22.69
CA ARG A 326 7.67 -8.07 -22.36
C ARG A 326 7.93 -8.77 -21.04
N GLU A 327 9.18 -9.13 -20.77
CA GLU A 327 9.53 -9.80 -19.52
C GLU A 327 9.30 -8.87 -18.32
N GLU A 328 9.70 -7.61 -18.42
CA GLU A 328 9.47 -6.60 -17.38
C GLU A 328 7.98 -6.35 -17.16
N ARG A 329 7.21 -6.18 -18.25
CA ARG A 329 5.75 -5.99 -18.20
C ARG A 329 5.08 -7.18 -17.49
N ARG A 330 5.55 -8.40 -17.73
CA ARG A 330 5.10 -9.60 -17.02
C ARG A 330 5.43 -9.54 -15.54
N TYR A 331 6.66 -9.16 -15.16
CA TYR A 331 7.06 -9.00 -13.74
C TYR A 331 6.28 -7.92 -12.98
N CYS A 332 5.76 -6.91 -13.68
CA CYS A 332 4.87 -5.90 -13.08
C CYS A 332 3.43 -6.40 -12.85
N GLY A 333 3.04 -7.51 -13.47
CA GLY A 333 1.71 -8.10 -13.35
C GLY A 333 1.49 -9.00 -12.13
N MET A 334 0.26 -9.48 -11.97
CA MET A 334 -0.14 -10.39 -10.87
C MET A 334 0.38 -11.83 -11.02
N GLY A 335 0.92 -12.20 -12.19
CA GLY A 335 1.32 -13.58 -12.47
C GLY A 335 0.11 -14.53 -12.60
N GLU A 336 0.37 -15.83 -12.51
CA GLU A 336 -0.69 -16.84 -12.61
C GLU A 336 -1.56 -16.89 -11.34
N ARG A 337 -2.87 -17.13 -11.50
CA ARG A 337 -3.84 -17.18 -10.39
C ARG A 337 -3.45 -18.11 -9.24
N ARG A 338 -2.73 -19.20 -9.52
CA ARG A 338 -2.29 -20.17 -8.49
C ARG A 338 -1.33 -19.58 -7.45
N TYR A 339 -0.69 -18.45 -7.75
CA TYR A 339 0.24 -17.78 -6.85
C TYR A 339 -0.38 -16.59 -6.10
N LEU A 340 -1.65 -16.25 -6.37
CA LEU A 340 -2.33 -15.15 -5.68
C LEU A 340 -2.54 -15.48 -4.21
N GLY A 341 -2.00 -14.62 -3.33
CA GLY A 341 -2.07 -14.86 -1.88
C GLY A 341 -1.26 -16.07 -1.42
N PHE A 342 -0.31 -16.54 -2.24
CA PHE A 342 0.61 -17.61 -1.88
C PHE A 342 1.40 -17.23 -0.63
N GLN A 343 1.32 -18.09 0.38
CA GLN A 343 2.05 -17.95 1.63
C GLN A 343 3.38 -18.69 1.48
N CYS A 344 4.51 -17.98 1.55
CA CYS A 344 5.81 -18.65 1.51
C CYS A 344 5.93 -19.61 2.70
N SER A 345 6.25 -20.87 2.42
CA SER A 345 6.57 -21.88 3.43
C SER A 345 8.01 -21.74 3.91
N CYS A 346 8.45 -20.53 4.26
CA CYS A 346 9.74 -20.35 4.90
C CYS A 346 9.59 -20.64 6.40
N SER A 347 9.37 -21.92 6.73
CA SER A 347 9.70 -22.60 8.01
C SER A 347 9.27 -24.07 7.92
N SER A 348 10.19 -24.95 7.53
CA SER A 348 10.30 -26.32 8.04
C SER A 348 11.76 -26.55 8.40
#